data_AF-A0A4Q1IKK5-F1
#
_entry.id   AF-A0A4Q1IKK5-F1
#
_cell.length_a   1.000
_cell.length_b   1.000
_cell.length_c   1.000
_cell.angle_alpha   90.00
_cell.angle_beta   90.00
_cell.angle_gamma   90.00
#
_symmetry.space_group_name_H-M   'P 1'
#
loop_
_entity.id
_entity.type
_entity.pdbx_description
1 polymer ?
#
loop_
_entity_poly.entity_id
_entity_poly.type
_entity_poly.pdbx_seq_one_letter_code
_entity_poly.pdbx_strand_id
1 'polypeptide(L)'
;MNDTAQNIDNAFLVVRETYSNLNKLFSALDNECIENGFINIIKDQKPFLRWKSDNEPFGWLINSFVKLYQKKDSPRKDEDSLSNEIRKDNNIYALEFNLESSPVIRIAKFSFSSNSWTTSPTVSEHWVFYWPLKKLNYNEFEFSNDNDLQKSTPKNETIIKKFKKLKSVEYKEVLLTEITSKNFSEKIFKVFDEL
;
A
#
# COMPACT_ATOMS: atom_id res chain seq x y z
N MET A 1 -7.18 -11.42 40.54
CA MET A 1 -6.57 -11.66 39.21
C MET A 1 -5.38 -10.73 39.10
N ASN A 2 -4.23 -11.22 38.63
CA ASN A 2 -3.00 -10.44 38.56
C ASN A 2 -3.12 -9.36 37.47
N ASP A 3 -2.95 -8.09 37.81
CA ASP A 3 -3.10 -6.95 36.89
C ASP A 3 -2.28 -7.13 35.61
N THR A 4 -1.13 -7.82 35.69
CA THR A 4 -0.29 -8.16 34.53
C THR A 4 -0.99 -9.08 33.53
N ALA A 5 -1.74 -10.09 33.99
CA ALA A 5 -2.44 -11.00 33.09
C ALA A 5 -3.56 -10.28 32.34
N GLN A 6 -4.33 -9.45 33.06
CA GLN A 6 -5.40 -8.64 32.46
C GLN A 6 -4.85 -7.63 31.44
N ASN A 7 -3.69 -7.03 31.72
CA ASN A 7 -3.05 -6.09 30.80
C ASN A 7 -2.61 -6.78 29.50
N ILE A 8 -2.07 -7.99 29.58
CA ILE A 8 -1.70 -8.78 28.40
C ILE A 8 -2.95 -9.10 27.57
N ASP A 9 -4.01 -9.60 28.21
CA ASP A 9 -5.26 -9.94 27.52
C ASP A 9 -5.87 -8.73 26.82
N ASN A 10 -5.93 -7.58 27.51
CA ASN A 10 -6.43 -6.33 26.94
C ASN A 10 -5.61 -5.88 25.73
N ALA A 11 -4.27 -5.97 25.79
CA ALA A 11 -3.41 -5.59 24.67
C ALA A 11 -3.69 -6.45 23.42
N PHE A 12 -3.79 -7.78 23.58
CA PHE A 12 -4.11 -8.68 22.47
C PHE A 12 -5.55 -8.52 21.96
N LEU A 13 -6.51 -8.15 22.81
CA LEU A 13 -7.87 -7.81 22.39
C LEU A 13 -7.86 -6.57 21.47
N VAL A 14 -7.16 -5.50 21.87
CA VAL A 14 -7.05 -4.26 21.06
C VAL A 14 -6.41 -4.55 19.70
N VAL A 15 -5.36 -5.35 19.64
CA VAL A 15 -4.71 -5.74 18.37
C VAL A 15 -5.68 -6.50 17.45
N ARG A 16 -6.42 -7.48 18.00
CA ARG A 16 -7.40 -8.26 17.23
C ARG A 16 -8.54 -7.41 16.70
N GLU A 17 -9.08 -6.50 17.51
CA GLU A 17 -10.11 -5.54 17.08
C GLU A 17 -9.58 -4.58 16.01
N THR A 18 -8.33 -4.13 16.13
CA THR A 18 -7.68 -3.30 15.11
C THR A 18 -7.62 -4.02 13.76
N TYR A 19 -7.21 -5.29 13.74
CA TYR A 19 -7.22 -6.09 12.51
C TYR A 19 -8.62 -6.35 11.95
N SER A 20 -9.61 -6.57 12.83
CA SER A 20 -11.02 -6.70 12.42
C SER A 20 -11.53 -5.45 11.71
N ASN A 21 -11.20 -4.27 12.25
CA ASN A 21 -11.60 -2.98 11.68
C ASN A 21 -10.87 -2.67 10.37
N LEU A 22 -9.56 -2.97 10.27
CA LEU A 22 -8.84 -2.85 9.01
C LEU A 22 -9.40 -3.78 7.94
N ASN A 23 -9.78 -5.01 8.30
CA ASN A 23 -10.40 -5.93 7.35
C ASN A 23 -11.71 -5.37 6.78
N LYS A 24 -12.57 -4.78 7.64
CA LYS A 24 -13.80 -4.10 7.18
C LYS A 24 -13.49 -2.93 6.25
N LEU A 25 -12.49 -2.10 6.60
CA LEU A 25 -12.06 -0.99 5.76
C LEU A 25 -11.53 -1.48 4.40
N PHE A 26 -10.74 -2.54 4.38
CA PHE A 26 -10.21 -3.12 3.15
C PHE A 26 -11.31 -3.65 2.23
N SER A 27 -12.31 -4.33 2.79
CA SER A 27 -13.47 -4.76 2.02
C SER A 27 -14.27 -3.58 1.46
N ALA A 28 -14.46 -2.52 2.23
CA ALA A 28 -15.14 -1.31 1.76
C ALA A 28 -14.35 -0.64 0.61
N LEU A 29 -13.03 -0.54 0.73
CA LEU A 29 -12.15 -0.04 -0.33
C LEU A 29 -12.20 -0.86 -1.61
N ASP A 30 -12.23 -2.20 -1.49
CA ASP A 30 -12.32 -3.10 -2.64
C ASP A 30 -13.66 -2.94 -3.38
N ASN A 31 -14.76 -2.71 -2.64
CA ASN A 31 -16.07 -2.46 -3.25
C ASN A 31 -16.13 -1.10 -3.95
N GLU A 32 -15.60 -0.05 -3.33
CA GLU A 32 -15.72 1.31 -3.86
C GLU A 32 -14.69 1.67 -4.94
N CYS A 33 -13.56 0.95 -5.01
CA CYS A 33 -12.53 1.29 -5.99
C CYS A 33 -13.05 1.27 -7.43
N ILE A 34 -13.98 0.36 -7.75
CA ILE A 34 -14.56 0.20 -9.09
C ILE A 34 -15.42 1.42 -9.48
N GLU A 35 -16.19 1.95 -8.53
CA GLU A 35 -17.03 3.13 -8.72
C GLU A 35 -16.19 4.40 -8.88
N ASN A 36 -15.01 4.41 -8.26
CA ASN A 36 -14.02 5.48 -8.36
C ASN A 36 -13.04 5.32 -9.54
N GLY A 37 -13.31 4.42 -10.49
CA GLY A 37 -12.49 4.29 -11.71
C GLY A 37 -11.18 3.51 -11.53
N PHE A 38 -11.03 2.79 -10.43
CA PHE A 38 -9.88 1.93 -10.13
C PHE A 38 -10.28 0.45 -10.08
N ILE A 39 -9.29 -0.43 -10.10
CA ILE A 39 -9.45 -1.86 -9.83
C ILE A 39 -8.34 -2.33 -8.89
N ASN A 40 -8.65 -3.27 -7.99
CA ASN A 40 -7.62 -3.94 -7.22
C ASN A 40 -6.84 -4.91 -8.11
N ILE A 41 -5.51 -4.88 -8.02
CA ILE A 41 -4.62 -5.71 -8.84
C ILE A 41 -3.99 -6.88 -8.08
N ILE A 42 -4.27 -7.06 -6.78
CA ILE A 42 -3.78 -8.17 -5.96
C ILE A 42 -4.74 -9.35 -6.10
N LYS A 43 -4.23 -10.51 -6.51
CA LYS A 43 -5.04 -11.73 -6.76
C LYS A 43 -5.13 -12.70 -5.58
N ASP A 44 -4.33 -12.50 -4.54
CA ASP A 44 -4.27 -13.41 -3.41
C ASP A 44 -5.59 -13.41 -2.62
N GLN A 45 -5.88 -14.53 -1.91
CA GLN A 45 -7.05 -14.70 -1.04
C GLN A 45 -7.21 -13.58 0.02
N LYS A 46 -6.14 -12.83 0.27
CA LYS A 46 -6.14 -11.62 1.09
C LYS A 46 -5.62 -10.47 0.22
N PRO A 47 -6.47 -9.53 -0.21
CA PRO A 47 -6.12 -8.52 -1.23
C PRO A 47 -5.29 -7.37 -0.66
N PHE A 48 -4.15 -7.71 -0.03
CA PHE A 48 -3.13 -6.79 0.48
C PHE A 48 -1.77 -7.49 0.61
N LEU A 49 -0.69 -6.73 0.37
CA LEU A 49 0.68 -7.13 0.65
C LEU A 49 1.05 -6.79 2.09
N ARG A 50 2.03 -7.51 2.64
CA ARG A 50 2.53 -7.31 4.01
C ARG A 50 3.93 -7.89 4.16
N TRP A 51 4.70 -7.35 5.10
CA TRP A 51 5.86 -8.05 5.63
C TRP A 51 5.44 -9.01 6.75
N LYS A 52 6.07 -10.18 6.79
CA LYS A 52 5.97 -11.16 7.87
C LYS A 52 7.28 -11.95 7.89
N SER A 53 7.78 -12.26 9.08
CA SER A 53 8.95 -13.13 9.28
C SER A 53 8.64 -14.12 10.39
N ASP A 54 8.91 -15.40 10.17
CA ASP A 54 8.81 -16.41 11.24
C ASP A 54 10.08 -16.44 12.10
N ASN A 55 11.19 -15.90 11.58
CA ASN A 55 12.50 -15.91 12.22
C ASN A 55 12.74 -14.72 13.15
N GLU A 56 11.97 -13.64 13.01
CA GLU A 56 12.18 -12.40 13.75
C GLU A 56 10.90 -12.02 14.51
N PRO A 57 10.96 -11.80 15.83
CA PRO A 57 9.78 -11.47 16.63
C PRO A 57 9.01 -10.22 16.14
N PHE A 58 9.72 -9.22 15.61
CA PHE A 58 9.06 -8.04 15.00
C PHE A 58 8.24 -8.39 13.77
N GLY A 59 8.59 -9.47 13.05
CA GLY A 59 7.83 -9.96 11.90
C GLY A 59 6.64 -10.85 12.25
N TRP A 60 6.41 -11.15 13.53
CA TRP A 60 5.23 -11.89 13.98
C TRP A 60 3.97 -11.00 13.98
N LEU A 61 4.15 -9.69 14.20
CA LEU A 61 3.09 -8.70 14.21
C LEU A 61 3.09 -7.92 12.89
N ILE A 62 1.96 -7.92 12.19
CA ILE A 62 1.82 -7.16 10.94
C ILE A 62 1.41 -5.74 11.30
N ASN A 63 2.33 -4.80 11.12
CA ASN A 63 2.12 -3.38 11.38
C ASN A 63 2.04 -2.53 10.10
N SER A 64 2.21 -3.14 8.92
CA SER A 64 2.09 -2.47 7.62
C SER A 64 1.32 -3.34 6.62
N PHE A 65 0.34 -2.74 5.96
CA PHE A 65 -0.51 -3.38 4.95
C PHE A 65 -0.51 -2.53 3.69
N VAL A 66 -0.36 -3.15 2.52
CA VAL A 66 -0.37 -2.43 1.24
C VAL A 66 -1.47 -2.95 0.35
N LYS A 67 -2.42 -2.09 -0.04
CA LYS A 67 -3.38 -2.37 -1.12
C LYS A 67 -2.90 -1.72 -2.40
N LEU A 68 -3.15 -2.35 -3.55
CA LEU A 68 -2.69 -1.89 -4.85
C LEU A 68 -3.83 -1.80 -5.85
N TYR A 69 -3.82 -0.74 -6.64
CA TYR A 69 -4.83 -0.44 -7.63
C TYR A 69 -4.23 0.08 -8.93
N GLN A 70 -4.99 -0.03 -10.02
CA GLN A 70 -4.72 0.65 -11.29
C GLN A 70 -6.00 1.25 -11.84
N LYS A 71 -5.87 2.20 -12.77
CA LYS A 71 -7.03 2.76 -13.48
C LYS A 71 -7.76 1.67 -14.26
N LYS A 72 -9.07 1.57 -14.01
CA LYS A 72 -9.97 0.57 -14.59
C LYS A 72 -10.02 0.66 -16.12
N ASP A 73 -10.05 1.87 -16.64
CA ASP A 73 -10.19 2.15 -18.08
C ASP A 73 -8.88 1.96 -18.85
N SER A 74 -7.76 1.73 -18.16
CA SER A 74 -6.54 1.34 -18.85
C SER A 74 -6.71 -0.06 -19.44
N PRO A 75 -6.31 -0.29 -20.71
CA PRO A 75 -6.35 -1.62 -21.31
C PRO A 75 -5.52 -2.61 -20.52
N ARG A 76 -5.91 -3.89 -20.52
CA ARG A 76 -5.09 -4.99 -19.97
C ARG A 76 -3.80 -5.14 -20.78
N LYS A 77 -2.71 -5.59 -20.14
CA LYS A 77 -1.45 -5.86 -20.86
C LYS A 77 -1.59 -7.01 -21.83
N ASP A 78 -2.28 -8.07 -21.41
CA ASP A 78 -2.62 -9.22 -22.25
C ASP A 78 -4.15 -9.35 -22.28
N GLU A 79 -4.76 -9.12 -23.45
CA GLU A 79 -6.22 -9.19 -23.62
C GLU A 79 -6.74 -10.63 -23.55
N ASP A 80 -5.89 -11.62 -23.86
CA ASP A 80 -6.24 -13.04 -23.93
C ASP A 80 -6.08 -13.80 -22.60
N SER A 81 -5.55 -13.17 -21.55
CA SER A 81 -5.37 -13.85 -20.26
C SER A 81 -6.47 -13.48 -19.27
N LEU A 82 -7.25 -14.48 -18.86
CA LEU A 82 -8.10 -14.43 -17.67
C LEU A 82 -7.29 -14.13 -16.39
N SER A 83 -5.94 -14.16 -16.48
CA SER A 83 -5.00 -14.16 -15.37
C SER A 83 -4.28 -12.84 -15.11
N ASN A 84 -4.29 -11.84 -15.99
CA ASN A 84 -3.51 -10.60 -15.77
C ASN A 84 -4.44 -9.40 -15.55
N GLU A 85 -4.68 -9.04 -14.27
CA GLU A 85 -5.38 -7.79 -13.93
C GLU A 85 -4.49 -6.55 -14.14
N ILE A 86 -3.20 -6.75 -14.42
CA ILE A 86 -2.27 -5.68 -14.71
C ILE A 86 -2.65 -4.97 -16.00
N ARG A 87 -2.74 -3.65 -15.88
CA ARG A 87 -3.09 -2.73 -16.96
C ARG A 87 -1.86 -2.11 -17.59
N LYS A 88 -2.01 -1.64 -18.83
CA LYS A 88 -0.96 -0.99 -19.63
C LYS A 88 -0.50 0.34 -19.02
N ASP A 89 -1.32 0.97 -18.18
CA ASP A 89 -0.91 2.06 -17.33
C ASP A 89 0.30 1.61 -16.49
N ASN A 90 1.42 2.35 -16.62
CA ASN A 90 2.63 2.04 -15.88
C ASN A 90 2.60 2.62 -14.46
N ASN A 91 1.46 3.19 -14.05
CA ASN A 91 1.22 3.62 -12.70
C ASN A 91 0.52 2.53 -11.89
N ILE A 92 0.96 2.37 -10.63
CA ILE A 92 0.26 1.59 -9.60
C ILE A 92 -0.04 2.54 -8.45
N TYR A 93 -1.30 2.61 -8.08
CA TYR A 93 -1.77 3.40 -6.95
C TYR A 93 -1.78 2.50 -5.71
N ALA A 94 -1.21 2.95 -4.61
CA ALA A 94 -1.01 2.16 -3.41
C ALA A 94 -1.59 2.86 -2.19
N LEU A 95 -2.14 2.07 -1.28
CA LEU A 95 -2.47 2.50 0.08
C LEU A 95 -1.59 1.71 1.03
N GLU A 96 -0.62 2.35 1.66
CA GLU A 96 0.13 1.76 2.77
C GLU A 96 -0.48 2.20 4.10
N PHE A 97 -1.09 1.26 4.81
CA PHE A 97 -1.57 1.44 6.17
C PHE A 97 -0.42 1.10 7.11
N ASN A 98 0.12 2.11 7.79
CA ASN A 98 1.17 1.93 8.79
C ASN A 98 0.55 2.08 10.18
N LEU A 99 0.80 1.13 11.08
CA LEU A 99 0.27 1.10 12.45
C LEU A 99 1.34 1.33 13.51
N GLU A 100 2.51 1.84 13.15
CA GLU A 100 3.58 2.15 14.11
C GLU A 100 3.22 3.40 14.94
N SER A 101 4.22 4.14 15.46
CA SER A 101 4.10 5.19 16.48
C SER A 101 3.09 6.31 16.19
N SER A 102 2.55 6.40 14.97
CA SER A 102 1.36 7.18 14.63
C SER A 102 0.68 6.52 13.42
N PRO A 103 -0.52 5.93 13.58
CA PRO A 103 -1.13 5.16 12.52
C PRO A 103 -1.56 6.07 11.37
N VAL A 104 -1.05 5.80 10.17
CA VAL A 104 -1.24 6.62 8.97
C VAL A 104 -1.60 5.76 7.77
N ILE A 105 -2.24 6.40 6.80
CA ILE A 105 -2.36 5.90 5.42
C ILE A 105 -1.46 6.76 4.55
N ARG A 106 -0.55 6.11 3.82
CA ARG A 106 0.14 6.75 2.70
C ARG A 106 -0.59 6.41 1.42
N ILE A 107 -1.12 7.44 0.79
CA ILE A 107 -1.85 7.36 -0.48
C ILE A 107 -0.84 7.73 -1.56
N ALA A 108 -0.46 6.76 -2.39
CA ALA A 108 0.73 6.87 -3.23
C ALA A 108 0.46 6.46 -4.68
N LYS A 109 1.18 7.09 -5.60
CA LYS A 109 1.27 6.73 -7.01
C LYS A 109 2.70 6.35 -7.34
N PHE A 110 2.89 5.09 -7.71
CA PHE A 110 4.16 4.54 -8.14
C PHE A 110 4.22 4.56 -9.68
N SER A 111 5.14 5.34 -10.23
CA SER A 111 5.36 5.44 -11.67
C SER A 111 6.48 4.51 -12.11
N PHE A 112 6.17 3.51 -12.92
CA PHE A 112 7.14 2.54 -13.42
C PHE A 112 7.49 2.79 -14.90
N SER A 113 8.55 2.13 -15.37
CA SER A 113 8.83 2.00 -16.80
C SER A 113 7.87 1.00 -17.47
N SER A 114 7.82 1.01 -18.80
CA SER A 114 7.06 0.00 -19.55
C SER A 114 7.55 -1.42 -19.22
N ASN A 115 6.62 -2.37 -19.24
CA ASN A 115 6.89 -3.80 -19.00
C ASN A 115 7.55 -4.11 -17.64
N SER A 116 7.36 -3.25 -16.64
CA SER A 116 7.86 -3.47 -15.27
C SER A 116 7.12 -4.58 -14.53
N TRP A 117 5.80 -4.64 -14.77
CA TRP A 117 4.91 -5.66 -14.23
C TRP A 117 4.23 -6.38 -15.38
N THR A 118 4.37 -7.71 -15.42
CA THR A 118 3.65 -8.61 -16.34
C THR A 118 2.58 -9.42 -15.60
N THR A 119 2.72 -9.55 -14.28
CA THR A 119 1.78 -10.21 -13.39
C THR A 119 1.50 -9.32 -12.18
N SER A 120 0.40 -9.61 -11.49
CA SER A 120 0.05 -8.99 -10.22
C SER A 120 1.18 -9.12 -9.19
N PRO A 121 1.51 -8.06 -8.43
CA PRO A 121 2.46 -8.16 -7.32
C PRO A 121 2.02 -9.17 -6.27
N THR A 122 2.97 -9.90 -5.72
CA THR A 122 2.76 -10.90 -4.66
C THR A 122 3.21 -10.40 -3.30
N VAL A 123 2.82 -11.07 -2.22
CA VAL A 123 3.24 -10.70 -0.84
C VAL A 123 4.76 -10.61 -0.69
N SER A 124 5.53 -11.42 -1.43
CA SER A 124 7.00 -11.37 -1.39
C SER A 124 7.59 -10.06 -1.93
N GLU A 125 6.80 -9.29 -2.69
CA GLU A 125 7.17 -8.03 -3.31
C GLU A 125 6.66 -6.79 -2.54
N HIS A 126 6.09 -6.96 -1.35
CA HIS A 126 5.60 -5.86 -0.49
C HIS A 126 6.65 -4.74 -0.32
N TRP A 127 7.93 -5.10 -0.24
CA TRP A 127 9.03 -4.20 -0.01
C TRP A 127 9.21 -3.15 -1.12
N VAL A 128 8.78 -3.48 -2.37
CA VAL A 128 8.81 -2.54 -3.51
C VAL A 128 7.89 -1.35 -3.25
N PHE A 129 6.78 -1.58 -2.55
CA PHE A 129 5.78 -0.56 -2.24
C PHE A 129 5.93 0.04 -0.84
N TYR A 130 6.81 -0.52 -0.01
CA TYR A 130 7.08 -0.06 1.35
C TYR A 130 8.27 0.90 1.40
N TRP A 131 9.44 0.47 0.92
CA TRP A 131 10.69 1.21 1.10
C TRP A 131 10.74 2.58 0.43
N PRO A 132 10.15 2.80 -0.76
CA PRO A 132 10.12 4.13 -1.37
C PRO A 132 9.28 5.14 -0.58
N LEU A 133 8.49 4.70 0.40
CA LEU A 133 7.68 5.57 1.27
C LEU A 133 8.35 5.86 2.62
N LYS A 134 9.53 5.29 2.89
CA LYS A 134 10.24 5.45 4.16
C LYS A 134 11.45 6.36 3.99
N LYS A 135 11.38 7.56 4.55
CA LYS A 135 12.50 8.54 4.53
C LYS A 135 13.81 8.00 5.10
N LEU A 136 13.74 6.98 5.97
CA LEU A 136 14.92 6.26 6.47
C LEU A 136 15.69 5.51 5.37
N ASN A 137 15.07 5.22 4.21
CA ASN A 137 15.74 4.62 3.05
C ASN A 137 16.43 5.66 2.15
N TYR A 138 16.98 6.72 2.75
CA TYR A 138 17.67 7.80 2.04
C TYR A 138 18.94 7.34 1.32
N ASN A 139 19.43 6.12 1.58
CA ASN A 139 20.58 5.56 0.87
C ASN A 139 20.22 5.11 -0.55
N GLU A 140 18.97 4.68 -0.77
CA GLU A 140 18.51 4.18 -2.08
C GLU A 140 17.66 5.22 -2.82
N PHE A 141 16.97 6.09 -2.08
CA PHE A 141 16.04 7.09 -2.63
C PHE A 141 16.45 8.51 -2.24
N GLU A 142 16.23 9.43 -3.18
CA GLU A 142 16.12 10.85 -2.89
C GLU A 142 14.67 11.14 -2.51
N PHE A 143 14.49 12.00 -1.51
CA PHE A 143 13.19 12.44 -1.04
C PHE A 143 13.08 13.96 -1.16
N SER A 144 11.99 14.42 -1.74
CA SER A 144 11.61 15.83 -1.74
C SER A 144 10.20 16.00 -1.21
N ASN A 145 9.89 17.21 -0.77
CA ASN A 145 8.57 17.57 -0.28
C ASN A 145 8.19 18.94 -0.85
N ASP A 146 7.00 19.02 -1.42
CA ASP A 146 6.38 20.27 -1.84
C ASP A 146 5.02 20.38 -1.14
N ASN A 147 4.94 21.23 -0.12
CA ASN A 147 3.80 21.32 0.79
C ASN A 147 3.39 19.96 1.41
N ASP A 148 2.23 19.43 1.04
CA ASP A 148 1.66 18.15 1.48
C ASP A 148 2.03 16.97 0.56
N LEU A 149 2.63 17.24 -0.60
CA LEU A 149 3.03 16.24 -1.57
C LEU A 149 4.49 15.81 -1.36
N GLN A 150 4.66 14.55 -0.97
CA GLN A 150 5.97 13.93 -0.84
C GLN A 150 6.32 13.20 -2.13
N LYS A 151 7.61 13.23 -2.50
CA LYS A 151 8.12 12.51 -3.66
C LYS A 151 9.39 11.74 -3.31
N SER A 152 9.52 10.53 -3.87
CA SER A 152 10.75 9.77 -3.83
C SER A 152 11.17 9.26 -5.20
N THR A 153 12.48 9.27 -5.45
CA THR A 153 13.10 8.82 -6.72
C THR A 153 14.30 7.94 -6.44
N PRO A 154 14.45 6.78 -7.13
CA PRO A 154 15.65 5.96 -7.03
C PRO A 154 16.91 6.76 -7.41
N LYS A 155 17.99 6.62 -6.65
CA LYS A 155 19.23 7.39 -6.86
C LYS A 155 20.04 6.98 -8.10
N ASN A 156 19.89 5.75 -8.56
CA ASN A 156 20.70 5.23 -9.66
C ASN A 156 20.03 4.01 -10.33
N GLU A 157 20.57 3.62 -11.49
CA GLU A 157 20.10 2.49 -12.32
C GLU A 157 20.03 1.15 -11.56
N THR A 158 20.94 0.92 -10.61
CA THR A 158 20.91 -0.30 -9.79
C THR A 158 19.66 -0.34 -8.91
N ILE A 159 19.32 0.78 -8.28
CA ILE A 159 18.09 0.89 -7.47
C ILE A 159 16.86 0.84 -8.37
N ILE A 160 16.87 1.51 -9.54
CA ILE A 160 15.79 1.43 -10.53
C ILE A 160 15.50 -0.04 -10.87
N LYS A 161 16.53 -0.83 -11.23
CA LYS A 161 16.38 -2.26 -11.56
C LYS A 161 15.91 -3.09 -10.36
N LYS A 162 16.48 -2.85 -9.18
CA LYS A 162 16.07 -3.51 -7.92
C LYS A 162 14.57 -3.30 -7.70
N PHE A 163 14.09 -2.07 -7.79
CA PHE A 163 12.68 -1.71 -7.60
C PHE A 163 11.86 -1.84 -8.89
N LYS A 164 12.07 -2.89 -9.68
CA LYS A 164 11.23 -3.23 -10.84
C LYS A 164 11.09 -2.09 -11.86
N LYS A 165 12.18 -1.37 -12.15
CA LYS A 165 12.20 -0.21 -13.05
C LYS A 165 11.30 0.96 -12.59
N LEU A 166 11.17 1.14 -11.28
CA LEU A 166 10.51 2.30 -10.66
C LEU A 166 11.21 3.59 -11.10
N LYS A 167 10.42 4.61 -11.46
CA LYS A 167 10.91 5.95 -11.83
C LYS A 167 10.73 6.93 -10.68
N SER A 168 9.55 6.94 -10.08
CA SER A 168 9.22 7.85 -8.98
C SER A 168 8.01 7.36 -8.19
N VAL A 169 7.88 7.86 -6.98
CA VAL A 169 6.69 7.72 -6.15
C VAL A 169 6.27 9.10 -5.68
N GLU A 170 4.99 9.41 -5.82
CA GLU A 170 4.37 10.64 -5.30
C GLU A 170 3.30 10.21 -4.30
N TYR A 171 3.28 10.80 -3.11
CA TYR A 171 2.38 10.35 -2.06
C TYR A 171 2.03 11.45 -1.05
N LYS A 172 0.82 11.31 -0.49
CA LYS A 172 0.34 12.09 0.66
C LYS A 172 0.17 11.17 1.86
N GLU A 173 0.26 11.74 3.06
CA GLU A 173 0.09 11.02 4.32
C GLU A 173 -1.14 11.56 5.05
N VAL A 174 -2.03 10.68 5.48
CA VAL A 174 -3.25 11.01 6.23
C VAL A 174 -3.28 10.19 7.51
N LEU A 175 -3.66 10.80 8.63
CA LEU A 175 -3.85 10.05 9.88
C LEU A 175 -4.99 9.05 9.72
N LEU A 176 -4.75 7.79 10.11
CA LEU A 176 -5.76 6.73 10.00
C LEU A 176 -7.00 7.05 10.85
N THR A 177 -6.83 7.79 11.96
CA THR A 177 -7.90 8.24 12.85
C THR A 177 -8.85 9.25 12.22
N GLU A 178 -8.49 9.88 11.10
CA GLU A 178 -9.36 10.80 10.37
C GLU A 178 -10.21 10.12 9.30
N ILE A 179 -10.01 8.81 9.10
CA ILE A 179 -10.72 8.00 8.11
C ILE A 179 -11.91 7.32 8.79
N THR A 180 -13.07 7.47 8.19
CA THR A 180 -14.35 6.97 8.68
C THR A 180 -15.10 6.28 7.55
N SER A 181 -16.10 5.47 7.87
CA SER A 181 -16.98 4.85 6.87
C SER A 181 -17.72 5.84 5.96
N LYS A 182 -17.79 7.13 6.33
CA LYS A 182 -18.49 8.17 5.56
C LYS A 182 -17.59 8.97 4.63
N ASN A 183 -16.28 9.02 4.89
CA ASN A 183 -15.35 9.91 4.18
C ASN A 183 -14.18 9.18 3.52
N PHE A 184 -14.01 7.87 3.73
CA PHE A 184 -12.84 7.15 3.23
C PHE A 184 -12.74 7.21 1.71
N SER A 185 -13.86 7.06 1.00
CA SER A 185 -13.91 7.15 -0.47
C SER A 185 -13.30 8.45 -0.97
N GLU A 186 -13.84 9.57 -0.50
CA GLU A 186 -13.41 10.90 -0.90
C GLU A 186 -11.97 11.15 -0.46
N LYS A 187 -11.62 10.85 0.79
CA LYS A 187 -10.26 11.10 1.30
C LYS A 187 -9.18 10.28 0.60
N ILE A 188 -9.53 9.15 0.00
CA ILE A 188 -8.55 8.23 -0.60
C ILE A 188 -8.55 8.37 -2.13
N PHE A 189 -9.68 8.18 -2.80
CA PHE A 189 -9.72 8.13 -4.25
C PHE A 189 -9.58 9.52 -4.90
N LYS A 190 -10.06 10.58 -4.25
CA LYS A 190 -9.79 11.96 -4.73
C LYS A 190 -8.29 12.26 -4.70
N VAL A 191 -7.57 11.78 -3.68
CA VAL A 191 -6.12 11.95 -3.61
C VAL A 191 -5.43 11.15 -4.71
N PHE A 192 -5.92 9.96 -5.08
CA PHE A 192 -5.39 9.26 -6.26
C PHE A 192 -5.55 10.05 -7.56
N ASP A 193 -6.65 10.81 -7.72
CA ASP A 193 -6.85 11.65 -8.90
C ASP A 193 -5.97 12.91 -8.90
N GLU A 194 -5.60 13.40 -7.72
CA GLU A 194 -4.67 14.54 -7.54
C GLU A 194 -3.20 14.16 -7.80
N LEU A 195 -2.84 12.87 -7.69
CA LEU A 195 -1.49 12.34 -7.88
C LEU A 195 -1.21 11.99 -9.36
#